data_AF-A0A9P5WIJ9-F1
#
_entry.id   AF-A0A9P5WIJ9-F1
#
_cell.length_a   1.000
_cell.length_b   1.000
_cell.length_c   1.000
_cell.angle_alpha   90.00
_cell.angle_beta   90.00
_cell.angle_gamma   90.00
#
_symmetry.space_group_name_H-M   'P 1'
#
loop_
_entity.id
_entity.type
_entity.pdbx_description
1 polymer ?
#
loop_
_entity_poly.entity_id
_entity_poly.type
_entity_poly.pdbx_seq_one_letter_code
_entity_poly.pdbx_strand_id
1 'polypeptide(L)'
;MPLTNFDPDNYPIIVAIDFGTTFSPKQNVQYAKTLTLNLYQKVDGKYKMMEWGWKSKLQMEFLDASNYVQLYQYKPYLDENLTLVPWKDKVSVPNAISDYLRALHEYVEKKILQQFGRSYSRKNFRYCLTVPAMWSDKAKDVMRKAAIRAGLISASDHPDRLTLVSEPEAAA
;
A
#
# COMPACT_ATOMS: atom_id res chain seq x y z
N MET A 1 -24.10 16.98 4.08
CA MET A 1 -23.79 17.85 2.92
C MET A 1 -23.96 17.01 1.67
N PRO A 2 -24.59 17.51 0.59
CA PRO A 2 -24.61 16.77 -0.66
C PRO A 2 -23.17 16.53 -1.11
N LEU A 3 -22.84 15.30 -1.52
CA LEU A 3 -21.57 15.01 -2.17
C LEU A 3 -21.51 15.92 -3.40
N THR A 4 -20.57 16.86 -3.41
CA THR A 4 -20.28 17.65 -4.61
C THR A 4 -19.98 16.69 -5.75
N ASN A 5 -20.53 16.95 -6.94
CA ASN A 5 -20.24 16.15 -8.14
C ASN A 5 -18.73 15.94 -8.29
N PHE A 6 -18.34 14.71 -8.61
CA PHE A 6 -16.95 14.41 -8.88
C PHE A 6 -16.50 15.11 -10.16
N ASP A 7 -15.49 15.95 -10.03
CA ASP A 7 -14.88 16.63 -11.16
C ASP A 7 -13.42 16.14 -11.32
N PRO A 8 -13.12 15.37 -12.38
CA PRO A 8 -11.81 14.78 -12.61
C PRO A 8 -10.72 15.84 -12.87
N ASP A 9 -11.08 17.05 -13.31
CA ASP A 9 -10.12 18.11 -13.61
C ASP A 9 -9.44 18.65 -12.34
N ASN A 10 -10.07 18.45 -11.17
CA ASN A 10 -9.44 18.71 -9.87
C ASN A 10 -8.34 17.70 -9.51
N TYR A 11 -8.32 16.53 -10.17
CA TYR A 11 -7.40 15.42 -9.91
C TYR A 11 -6.65 14.97 -11.18
N PRO A 12 -5.87 15.86 -11.81
CA PRO A 12 -5.26 15.60 -13.12
C PRO A 12 -4.16 14.52 -13.09
N ILE A 13 -3.67 14.13 -11.91
CA ILE A 13 -2.64 13.09 -11.78
C ILE A 13 -3.30 11.77 -11.39
N ILE A 14 -3.22 10.78 -12.27
CA ILE A 14 -3.70 9.43 -11.99
C ILE A 14 -2.52 8.54 -11.61
N VAL A 15 -2.59 7.94 -10.42
CA VAL A 15 -1.64 6.94 -9.94
C VAL A 15 -2.31 5.58 -9.92
N ALA A 16 -1.90 4.70 -10.84
CA ALA A 16 -2.31 3.31 -10.84
C ALA A 16 -1.36 2.48 -9.96
N ILE A 17 -1.92 1.72 -9.02
CA ILE A 17 -1.18 0.89 -8.08
C ILE A 17 -1.60 -0.56 -8.27
N ASP A 18 -0.65 -1.38 -8.72
CA ASP A 18 -0.76 -2.84 -8.64
C ASP A 18 -0.20 -3.32 -7.29
N PHE A 19 -1.08 -3.53 -6.32
CA PHE A 19 -0.69 -3.98 -4.99
C PHE A 19 -0.63 -5.50 -4.92
N GLY A 20 0.38 -6.11 -5.56
CA GLY A 20 0.55 -7.56 -5.63
C GLY A 20 0.92 -8.22 -4.29
N THR A 21 0.92 -9.56 -4.26
CA THR A 21 1.42 -10.37 -3.13
C THR A 21 2.90 -10.71 -3.24
N THR A 22 3.59 -10.22 -4.29
CA THR A 22 4.87 -10.75 -4.73
C THR A 22 5.98 -10.53 -3.68
N PHE A 23 6.31 -11.62 -2.98
CA PHE A 23 7.57 -11.84 -2.29
C PHE A 23 7.90 -13.34 -2.30
N SER A 24 9.09 -13.69 -2.79
CA SER A 24 9.66 -15.03 -2.67
C SER A 24 10.98 -14.92 -1.92
N PRO A 25 11.19 -15.67 -0.82
CA PRO A 25 12.45 -15.65 -0.07
C PRO A 25 13.68 -15.95 -0.95
N LYS A 26 13.50 -16.77 -1.99
CA LYS A 26 14.56 -17.17 -2.93
C LYS A 26 14.93 -16.09 -3.96
N GLN A 27 14.22 -14.96 -3.99
CA GLN A 27 14.41 -13.95 -5.02
C GLN A 27 15.56 -12.98 -4.70
N ASN A 28 16.75 -13.25 -5.22
CA ASN A 28 17.97 -12.50 -4.86
C ASN A 28 18.35 -11.38 -5.83
N VAL A 29 17.61 -11.21 -6.93
CA VAL A 29 17.89 -10.19 -7.95
C VAL A 29 16.78 -9.15 -7.96
N GLN A 30 17.17 -7.88 -7.80
CA GLN A 30 16.26 -6.75 -7.97
C GLN A 30 15.81 -6.65 -9.43
N TYR A 31 14.51 -6.54 -9.64
CA TYR A 31 13.89 -6.38 -10.95
C TYR A 31 12.80 -5.31 -10.86
N ALA A 32 12.09 -5.06 -11.96
CA ALA A 32 11.17 -3.94 -12.10
C ALA A 32 9.93 -3.94 -11.16
N LYS A 33 9.77 -4.92 -10.26
CA LYS A 33 8.70 -4.92 -9.24
C LYS A 33 9.25 -4.59 -7.86
N THR A 34 8.46 -3.81 -7.11
CA THR A 34 8.72 -3.59 -5.68
C THR A 34 8.08 -4.73 -4.89
N LEU A 35 8.86 -5.33 -3.97
CA LEU A 35 8.39 -6.41 -3.12
C LEU A 35 7.34 -5.90 -2.13
N THR A 36 6.26 -6.64 -1.91
CA THR A 36 5.29 -6.35 -0.83
C THR A 36 5.84 -6.81 0.51
N LEU A 37 6.84 -6.05 0.98
CA LEU A 37 7.72 -6.38 2.09
C LEU A 37 7.92 -5.14 2.96
N ASN A 38 7.77 -5.31 4.26
CA ASN A 38 7.87 -4.24 5.25
C ASN A 38 8.89 -4.63 6.31
N LEU A 39 9.84 -3.76 6.62
CA LEU A 39 10.77 -3.93 7.74
C LEU A 39 10.38 -2.98 8.86
N TYR A 40 10.15 -3.52 10.06
CA TYR A 40 9.83 -2.77 11.26
C TYR A 40 10.97 -2.86 12.27
N GLN A 41 11.19 -1.77 12.98
CA GLN A 41 12.05 -1.71 14.16
C GLN A 41 11.19 -1.53 15.40
N LYS A 42 11.53 -2.23 16.48
CA LYS A 42 10.97 -2.01 17.81
C LYS A 42 11.61 -0.77 18.44
N VAL A 43 10.81 0.27 18.67
CA VAL A 43 11.18 1.54 19.30
C VAL A 43 10.18 1.84 20.40
N ASP A 44 10.64 1.95 21.65
CA ASP A 44 9.80 2.21 22.82
C ASP A 44 8.61 1.23 22.96
N GLY A 45 8.85 -0.05 22.68
CA GLY A 45 7.84 -1.10 22.73
C GLY A 45 6.84 -1.10 21.56
N LYS A 46 6.96 -0.18 20.61
CA LYS A 46 6.13 -0.11 19.40
C LYS A 46 6.93 -0.47 18.16
N TYR A 47 6.27 -1.07 17.17
CA TYR A 47 6.90 -1.38 15.88
C TYR A 47 6.64 -0.22 14.91
N LYS A 48 7.71 0.40 14.43
CA LYS A 48 7.67 1.47 13.42
C LYS A 48 8.30 0.97 12.14
N MET A 49 7.65 1.20 11.01
CA MET A 49 8.22 0.85 9.71
C MET A 49 9.51 1.66 9.49
N MET A 50 10.60 0.95 9.24
CA MET A 50 11.91 1.50 8.95
C MET A 50 12.15 1.55 7.44
N GLU A 51 11.87 0.44 6.75
CA GLU A 51 12.06 0.31 5.31
C GLU A 51 10.91 -0.48 4.68
N TRP A 52 10.83 -0.42 3.35
CA TRP A 52 9.84 -1.15 2.53
C TRP A 52 10.49 -1.67 1.24
N GLY A 53 9.85 -2.65 0.59
CA GLY A 53 10.31 -3.19 -0.69
C GLY A 53 11.72 -3.78 -0.64
N TRP A 54 12.52 -3.50 -1.67
CA TRP A 54 13.88 -4.03 -1.79
C TRP A 54 14.80 -3.60 -0.64
N LYS A 55 14.62 -2.37 -0.12
CA LYS A 55 15.40 -1.88 1.01
C LYS A 55 15.14 -2.71 2.27
N SER A 56 13.90 -3.16 2.49
CA SER A 56 13.60 -4.07 3.60
C SER A 56 14.39 -5.38 3.51
N LYS A 57 14.52 -5.94 2.29
CA LYS A 57 15.26 -7.19 2.09
C LYS A 57 16.75 -6.98 2.36
N LEU A 58 17.36 -5.97 1.72
CA LEU A 58 18.79 -5.69 1.84
C LEU A 58 19.19 -5.30 3.26
N GLN A 59 18.40 -4.46 3.92
CA GLN A 59 18.73 -3.98 5.27
C GLN A 59 18.72 -5.13 6.29
N MET A 60 17.78 -6.08 6.17
CA MET A 60 17.66 -7.20 7.10
C MET A 60 18.91 -8.12 7.10
N GLU A 61 19.69 -8.15 6.01
CA GLU A 61 20.93 -8.94 5.93
C GLU A 61 22.02 -8.44 6.91
N PHE A 62 21.91 -7.20 7.37
CA PHE A 62 22.92 -6.55 8.22
C PHE A 62 22.42 -6.25 9.65
N LEU A 63 21.20 -6.65 10.00
CA LEU A 63 20.57 -6.31 11.28
C LEU A 63 20.47 -7.51 12.23
N ASP A 64 20.58 -7.24 13.54
CA ASP A 64 20.23 -8.21 14.58
C ASP A 64 18.70 -8.36 14.65
N ALA A 65 18.19 -9.54 14.31
CA ALA A 65 16.76 -9.85 14.25
C ALA A 65 16.00 -9.63 15.59
N SER A 66 16.68 -9.52 16.73
CA SER A 66 16.03 -9.35 18.05
C SER A 66 15.10 -8.12 18.15
N ASN A 67 15.42 -7.05 17.43
CA ASN A 67 14.67 -5.79 17.46
C ASN A 67 13.89 -5.48 16.18
N TYR A 68 13.91 -6.39 15.20
CA TYR A 68 13.31 -6.15 13.89
C TYR A 68 12.30 -7.23 13.52
N VAL A 69 11.29 -6.84 12.75
CA VAL A 69 10.29 -7.75 12.19
C VAL A 69 10.13 -7.45 10.71
N GLN A 70 10.25 -8.47 9.87
CA GLN A 70 10.00 -8.35 8.44
C GLN A 70 8.66 -9.01 8.12
N LEU A 71 7.74 -8.26 7.52
CA LEU A 71 6.39 -8.71 7.18
C LEU A 71 6.22 -8.80 5.67
N TYR A 72 5.68 -9.93 5.21
CA TYR A 72 5.31 -10.22 3.84
C TYR A 72 4.03 -11.07 3.82
N GLN A 73 3.42 -11.26 2.65
CA GLN A 73 2.20 -12.08 2.49
C GLN A 73 1.05 -11.71 3.45
N TYR A 74 0.95 -10.43 3.82
CA TYR A 74 -0.16 -9.94 4.63
C TYR A 74 -1.43 -9.64 3.80
N LYS A 75 -1.31 -9.31 2.50
CA LYS A 75 -2.48 -9.09 1.61
C LYS A 75 -3.47 -10.28 1.55
N PRO A 76 -3.02 -11.55 1.42
CA PRO A 76 -3.92 -12.71 1.42
C PRO A 76 -4.84 -12.83 2.64
N TYR A 77 -4.42 -12.30 3.80
CA TYR A 77 -5.24 -12.34 5.03
C TYR A 77 -6.49 -11.44 4.97
N LEU A 78 -6.67 -10.65 3.92
CA LEU A 78 -7.93 -9.97 3.67
C LEU A 78 -8.97 -10.87 2.99
N ASP A 79 -8.56 -11.97 2.38
CA ASP A 79 -9.48 -12.91 1.73
C ASP A 79 -10.03 -13.91 2.75
N GLU A 80 -11.31 -13.76 3.09
CA GLU A 80 -12.00 -14.63 4.04
C GLU A 80 -12.28 -16.03 3.52
N ASN A 81 -12.09 -16.28 2.21
CA ASN A 81 -12.21 -17.60 1.62
C ASN A 81 -10.91 -18.42 1.71
N LEU A 82 -9.79 -17.79 2.06
CA LEU A 82 -8.52 -18.49 2.24
C LEU A 82 -8.42 -19.06 3.66
N THR A 83 -8.14 -20.36 3.75
CA THR A 83 -7.81 -20.99 5.04
C THR A 83 -6.33 -20.76 5.34
N LEU A 84 -6.03 -19.69 6.07
CA LEU A 84 -4.68 -19.33 6.50
C LEU A 84 -4.49 -19.61 7.99
N VAL A 85 -3.24 -19.81 8.40
CA VAL A 85 -2.90 -19.79 9.84
C VAL A 85 -3.28 -18.44 10.44
N PRO A 86 -3.70 -18.35 11.70
CA PRO A 86 -4.01 -17.06 12.32
C PRO A 86 -2.82 -16.10 12.24
N TRP A 87 -3.09 -14.84 11.92
CA TRP A 87 -2.09 -13.78 11.92
C TRP A 87 -1.55 -13.56 13.35
N LYS A 88 -0.25 -13.79 13.58
CA LYS A 88 0.40 -13.74 14.91
C LYS A 88 1.50 -12.67 15.02
N ASP A 89 1.65 -11.84 14.00
CA ASP A 89 2.66 -10.80 13.97
C ASP A 89 2.31 -9.57 14.81
N LYS A 90 3.33 -8.75 15.10
CA LYS A 90 3.23 -7.59 16.00
C LYS A 90 2.53 -6.37 15.37
N VAL A 91 2.36 -6.37 14.05
CA VAL A 91 1.64 -5.34 13.30
C VAL A 91 0.47 -6.01 12.63
N SER A 92 -0.73 -5.43 12.74
CA SER A 92 -1.93 -5.99 12.10
C SER A 92 -1.87 -5.87 10.57
N VAL A 93 -2.58 -6.75 9.87
CA VAL A 93 -2.67 -6.73 8.40
C VAL A 93 -3.08 -5.35 7.84
N PRO A 94 -4.14 -4.67 8.34
CA PRO A 94 -4.50 -3.35 7.83
C PRO A 94 -3.42 -2.29 8.05
N ASN A 95 -2.69 -2.36 9.17
CA ASN A 95 -1.58 -1.45 9.44
C ASN A 95 -0.41 -1.73 8.49
N ALA A 96 -0.07 -3.00 8.25
CA ALA A 96 0.99 -3.37 7.32
C ALA A 96 0.71 -2.91 5.88
N ILE A 97 -0.55 -3.04 5.43
CA ILE A 97 -0.98 -2.52 4.13
C ILE A 97 -0.88 -0.99 4.10
N SER A 98 -1.39 -0.32 5.13
CA SER A 98 -1.37 1.13 5.21
C SER A 98 0.05 1.70 5.22
N ASP A 99 0.96 1.11 5.99
CA ASP A 99 2.35 1.56 6.07
C ASP A 99 3.06 1.37 4.72
N TYR A 100 2.82 0.27 4.01
CA TYR A 100 3.36 0.06 2.65
C TYR A 100 2.82 1.08 1.65
N LEU A 101 1.49 1.27 1.62
CA LEU A 101 0.85 2.23 0.72
C LEU A 101 1.33 3.66 0.99
N ARG A 102 1.57 4.02 2.26
CA ARG A 102 2.12 5.33 2.63
C ARG A 102 3.53 5.51 2.08
N ALA A 103 4.40 4.52 2.29
CA ALA A 103 5.78 4.59 1.79
C ALA A 103 5.82 4.66 0.25
N LEU A 104 4.95 3.91 -0.44
CA LEU A 104 4.77 4.01 -1.89
C LEU A 104 4.27 5.41 -2.30
N HIS A 105 3.26 5.93 -1.63
CA HIS A 105 2.69 7.23 -1.93
C HIS A 105 3.72 8.36 -1.76
N GLU A 106 4.47 8.37 -0.66
CA GLU A 106 5.53 9.35 -0.39
C GLU A 106 6.65 9.27 -1.44
N TYR A 107 7.01 8.05 -1.88
CA TYR A 107 7.98 7.86 -2.94
C TYR A 107 7.48 8.41 -4.29
N VAL A 108 6.26 8.07 -4.68
CA VAL A 108 5.64 8.54 -5.94
C VAL A 108 5.49 10.06 -5.94
N GLU A 109 5.00 10.65 -4.84
CA GLU A 109 4.86 12.10 -4.67
C GLU A 109 6.23 12.78 -4.85
N LYS A 110 7.26 12.30 -4.16
CA LYS A 110 8.61 12.84 -4.29
C LYS A 110 9.10 12.80 -5.74
N LYS A 111 8.86 11.71 -6.46
CA LYS A 111 9.28 11.56 -7.86
C LYS A 111 8.55 12.50 -8.80
N ILE A 112 7.24 12.63 -8.64
CA ILE A 112 6.42 13.56 -9.44
C ILE A 112 6.85 15.02 -9.18
N LEU A 113 7.02 15.41 -7.92
CA LEU A 113 7.47 16.78 -7.58
C LEU A 113 8.88 17.08 -8.10
N GLN A 114 9.78 16.08 -8.12
CA GLN A 114 11.11 16.23 -8.70
C GLN A 114 11.07 16.42 -10.22
N GLN A 115 10.15 15.73 -10.91
CA GLN A 115 10.08 15.75 -12.37
C GLN A 115 9.26 16.93 -12.92
N PHE A 116 8.18 17.32 -12.24
CA PHE A 116 7.21 18.31 -12.73
C PHE A 116 7.15 19.59 -11.87
N GLY A 117 7.99 19.70 -10.84
CA GLY A 117 8.05 20.88 -9.96
C GLY A 117 6.90 20.94 -8.94
N ARG A 118 6.76 22.11 -8.28
CA ARG A 118 5.77 22.34 -7.19
C ARG A 118 4.36 22.68 -7.68
N SER A 119 4.07 22.53 -8.98
CA SER A 119 2.75 22.83 -9.54
C SER A 119 1.65 21.89 -9.08
N TYR A 120 2.02 20.74 -8.51
CA TYR A 120 1.09 19.73 -8.03
C TYR A 120 1.27 19.46 -6.54
N SER A 121 0.18 19.05 -5.91
CA SER A 121 0.14 18.62 -4.51
C SER A 121 -0.62 17.30 -4.38
N ARG A 122 -0.55 16.66 -3.21
CA ARG A 122 -1.31 15.43 -2.91
C ARG A 122 -2.79 15.52 -3.26
N LYS A 123 -3.39 16.72 -3.15
CA LYS A 123 -4.81 16.96 -3.43
C LYS A 123 -5.16 16.77 -4.90
N ASN A 124 -4.19 16.87 -5.81
CA ASN A 124 -4.38 16.72 -7.25
C ASN A 124 -4.30 15.27 -7.74
N PHE A 125 -4.13 14.31 -6.83
CA PHE A 125 -3.91 12.91 -7.16
C PHE A 125 -5.24 12.14 -7.04
N ARG A 126 -5.51 11.33 -8.06
CA ARG A 126 -6.52 10.27 -8.09
C ARG A 126 -5.83 8.92 -8.18
N TYR A 127 -6.41 7.92 -7.53
CA TYR A 127 -5.81 6.60 -7.44
C TYR A 127 -6.70 5.53 -8.07
N CYS A 128 -6.08 4.61 -8.79
CA CYS A 128 -6.68 3.34 -9.17
C CYS A 128 -5.87 2.23 -8.49
N LEU A 129 -6.49 1.43 -7.64
CA LEU A 129 -5.82 0.39 -6.87
C LEU A 129 -6.40 -0.98 -7.22
N THR A 130 -5.57 -1.89 -7.69
CA THR A 130 -6.03 -3.23 -8.06
C THR A 130 -6.31 -4.09 -6.83
N VAL A 131 -7.40 -4.86 -6.89
CA VAL A 131 -7.78 -5.85 -5.88
C VAL A 131 -8.22 -7.16 -6.55
N PRO A 132 -8.05 -8.32 -5.91
CA PRO A 132 -8.57 -9.58 -6.44
C PRO A 132 -10.08 -9.50 -6.70
N ALA A 133 -10.54 -10.04 -7.83
CA ALA A 133 -11.95 -10.01 -8.21
C ALA A 133 -12.86 -10.70 -7.18
N MET A 134 -12.34 -11.75 -6.51
CA MET A 134 -13.06 -12.55 -5.52
C MET A 134 -13.17 -11.89 -4.15
N TRP A 135 -12.53 -10.72 -3.93
CA TRP A 135 -12.61 -10.04 -2.63
C TRP A 135 -14.03 -9.57 -2.32
N SER A 136 -14.47 -9.88 -1.10
CA SER A 136 -15.73 -9.39 -0.55
C SER A 136 -15.69 -7.88 -0.29
N ASP A 137 -16.86 -7.28 -0.09
CA ASP A 137 -16.97 -5.85 0.21
C ASP A 137 -16.23 -5.47 1.49
N LYS A 138 -16.14 -6.39 2.45
CA LYS A 138 -15.36 -6.22 3.67
C LYS A 138 -13.86 -6.09 3.38
N ALA A 139 -13.31 -6.94 2.51
CA ALA A 139 -11.90 -6.87 2.12
C ALA A 139 -11.59 -5.56 1.37
N LYS A 140 -12.48 -5.16 0.45
CA LYS A 140 -12.42 -3.89 -0.28
C LYS A 140 -12.50 -2.68 0.67
N ASP A 141 -13.39 -2.70 1.65
CA ASP A 141 -13.52 -1.65 2.67
C ASP A 141 -12.25 -1.54 3.54
N VAL A 142 -11.67 -2.67 3.97
CA VAL A 142 -10.38 -2.66 4.69
C VAL A 142 -9.28 -2.04 3.83
N MET A 143 -9.22 -2.36 2.54
CA MET A 143 -8.24 -1.77 1.62
C MET A 143 -8.43 -0.25 1.48
N ARG A 144 -9.67 0.22 1.30
CA ARG A 144 -9.97 1.66 1.23
C ARG A 144 -9.59 2.37 2.54
N LYS A 145 -9.90 1.80 3.70
CA LYS A 145 -9.50 2.33 5.01
C LYS A 145 -7.98 2.38 5.18
N ALA A 146 -7.26 1.36 4.69
CA ALA A 146 -5.80 1.35 4.70
C ALA A 146 -5.23 2.46 3.81
N ALA A 147 -5.81 2.69 2.63
CA ALA A 147 -5.43 3.78 1.72
C ALA A 147 -5.69 5.17 2.32
N ILE A 148 -6.81 5.36 3.03
CA ILE A 148 -7.09 6.59 3.79
C ILE A 148 -6.04 6.81 4.88
N ARG A 149 -5.77 5.78 5.69
CA ARG A 149 -4.76 5.83 6.76
C ARG A 149 -3.35 6.09 6.21
N ALA A 150 -3.07 5.62 4.99
CA ALA A 150 -1.83 5.83 4.28
C ALA A 150 -1.69 7.25 3.70
N GLY A 151 -2.77 8.02 3.69
CA GLY A 151 -2.79 9.38 3.17
C GLY A 151 -2.90 9.49 1.65
N LEU A 152 -3.26 8.41 0.94
CA LEU A 152 -3.57 8.48 -0.50
C LEU A 152 -4.78 9.39 -0.72
N ILE A 153 -5.80 9.21 0.13
CA ILE A 153 -7.01 10.03 0.16
C ILE A 153 -7.40 10.33 1.63
N SER A 154 -8.30 11.30 1.82
CA SER A 154 -8.98 11.63 3.06
C SER A 154 -10.34 10.92 3.12
N ALA A 155 -10.83 10.68 4.34
CA ALA A 155 -12.19 10.16 4.56
C ALA A 155 -13.29 11.12 4.07
N SER A 156 -12.97 12.41 3.92
CA SER A 156 -13.88 13.43 3.41
C SER A 156 -13.87 13.61 1.90
N ASP A 157 -12.98 12.91 1.18
CA ASP A 157 -12.91 13.00 -0.27
C ASP A 157 -14.10 12.29 -0.94
N HIS A 158 -14.37 12.69 -2.18
CA HIS A 158 -15.30 11.95 -3.03
C HIS A 158 -14.85 10.49 -3.19
N PRO A 159 -15.76 9.49 -3.14
CA PRO A 159 -15.43 8.07 -3.31
C PRO A 159 -14.59 7.75 -4.55
N ASP A 160 -14.82 8.46 -5.66
CA ASP A 160 -14.11 8.27 -6.94
C ASP A 160 -12.68 8.84 -6.95
N ARG A 161 -12.24 9.50 -5.87
CA ARG A 161 -10.82 9.87 -5.71
C ARG A 161 -9.93 8.63 -5.56
N LEU A 162 -10.50 7.51 -5.11
CA LEU A 162 -9.87 6.18 -5.10
C LEU A 162 -10.81 5.14 -5.68
N THR A 163 -10.51 4.69 -6.89
CA THR A 163 -11.22 3.57 -7.52
C THR A 163 -10.50 2.26 -7.21
N LEU A 164 -11.24 1.31 -6.64
CA LEU A 164 -10.77 -0.08 -6.52
C LEU A 164 -11.16 -0.81 -7.80
N VAL A 165 -10.19 -1.28 -8.55
CA VAL A 165 -10.37 -1.97 -9.83
C VAL A 165 -10.05 -3.44 -9.64
N SER A 166 -10.80 -4.35 -10.27
CA SER A 166 -10.44 -5.75 -10.18
C SER A 166 -9.17 -6.05 -10.99
N GLU A 167 -8.29 -6.93 -10.49
CA GLU A 167 -7.09 -7.38 -11.23
C GLU A 167 -7.37 -7.83 -12.68
N PRO A 168 -8.42 -8.63 -12.99
CA PRO A 168 -8.73 -8.98 -14.38
C PRO A 168 -9.21 -7.79 -15.22
N GLU A 169 -9.99 -6.87 -14.65
CA GLU A 169 -10.43 -5.65 -15.35
C GLU A 169 -9.25 -4.73 -15.67
N ALA A 170 -8.26 -4.64 -14.79
CA ALA A 170 -7.04 -3.87 -15.02
C ALA A 170 -6.11 -4.50 -16.08
N ALA A 171 -6.30 -5.79 -16.39
CA ALA A 171 -5.51 -6.53 -17.38
C ALA A 171 -6.18 -6.64 -18.76
N ALA A 172 -7.46 -6.26 -18.86
CA ALA A 172 -8.28 -6.35 -20.07
C ALA A 172 -8.05 -5.21 -21.06
#